data_AF-W6RTV6-F1
#
_entry.id   AF-W6RTV6-F1
#
_cell.length_a   1.000
_cell.length_b   1.000
_cell.length_c   1.000
_cell.angle_alpha   90.00
_cell.angle_beta   90.00
_cell.angle_gamma   90.00
#
_symmetry.space_group_name_H-M   'P 1'
#
loop_
_entity.id
_entity.type
_entity.pdbx_description
1 polymer ?
#
loop_
_entity_poly.entity_id
_entity_poly.type
_entity_poly.pdbx_seq_one_letter_code
_entity_poly.pdbx_strand_id
1 'polypeptide(L)'
;MPRTHERSFTNSSLSWLWNASATNRRRGPVSTISTKCLEMAARALLTWPKGLAELADGQSVIRDDTRMLRYLQADASLSTQVRAEIKAILNVRTRKMALTVFQGMENPPSSSSAVTPNAPKRNARTSMMELINRPGHVRSRAEVAVRVVRDIGSARCISRYLGAPVPDVVDLYLSGLLCSLRVEISILGIDPAIQEKEINIIEWMEDKLPYAKEPKGHRLAAAKFALDPKHSLSWSAVLHAALRGDLGLQRGPLSERGFLHDLYVENVNHLETLSHLPSSADRFADVSITSTELAMTLGKSRTVAANLAKHFQWHGATTLRKVTDLRQSYAFGFELAALCSIRGFTVPEIFSVLDRARVPRVNIDKMSLWDRGVALSCLGLYP
;
A
#
# COMPACT_ATOMS: atom_id res chain seq x y z
N MET A 1 75.97 26.45 29.82
CA MET A 1 76.98 26.71 28.76
C MET A 1 77.96 25.54 28.71
N PRO A 2 78.53 25.14 27.57
CA PRO A 2 78.11 25.34 26.17
C PRO A 2 78.37 24.10 25.25
N ARG A 3 77.91 24.24 23.99
CA ARG A 3 78.46 23.71 22.71
C ARG A 3 78.20 22.27 22.24
N THR A 4 77.22 22.19 21.31
CA THR A 4 77.35 21.79 19.88
C THR A 4 78.29 20.64 19.51
N HIS A 5 77.74 19.63 18.81
CA HIS A 5 78.33 19.14 17.56
C HIS A 5 77.29 18.43 16.66
N GLU A 6 77.07 19.01 15.49
CA GLU A 6 76.66 18.29 14.28
C GLU A 6 77.71 17.20 13.97
N ARG A 7 77.24 16.00 13.62
CA ARG A 7 77.95 15.09 12.70
C ARG A 7 76.98 14.34 11.83
N SER A 8 77.00 14.74 10.56
CA SER A 8 76.82 13.89 9.40
C SER A 8 77.60 12.58 9.52
N PHE A 9 76.95 11.46 9.19
CA PHE A 9 77.64 10.25 8.78
C PHE A 9 77.13 9.82 7.42
N THR A 10 78.10 9.81 6.52
CA THR A 10 78.08 9.32 5.15
C THR A 10 77.91 7.81 5.07
N ASN A 11 77.30 7.39 3.97
CA ASN A 11 77.45 6.12 3.25
C ASN A 11 78.48 5.11 3.81
N SER A 12 78.04 3.87 3.99
CA SER A 12 78.57 2.70 3.26
C SER A 12 78.33 1.42 4.07
N SER A 13 77.30 0.65 3.71
CA SER A 13 77.34 -0.81 3.79
C SER A 13 76.02 -1.39 3.30
N LEU A 14 76.05 -1.88 2.06
CA LEU A 14 75.72 -3.27 1.69
C LEU A 14 75.46 -3.32 0.19
N SER A 15 76.52 -3.01 -0.55
CA SER A 15 76.73 -3.35 -1.95
C SER A 15 77.11 -4.82 -2.05
N TRP A 16 76.14 -5.72 -1.87
CA TRP A 16 76.27 -7.11 -2.29
C TRP A 16 74.91 -7.55 -2.88
N LEU A 17 74.94 -7.99 -4.14
CA LEU A 17 73.82 -8.43 -5.01
C LEU A 17 73.24 -7.39 -5.98
N TRP A 18 74.11 -6.64 -6.66
CA TRP A 18 73.86 -6.21 -8.04
C TRP A 18 74.81 -6.97 -8.96
N ASN A 19 74.32 -8.09 -9.52
CA ASN A 19 74.67 -8.66 -10.84
C ASN A 19 74.16 -10.09 -10.95
N ALA A 20 72.87 -10.24 -11.23
CA ALA A 20 72.37 -11.38 -12.00
C ALA A 20 70.98 -11.04 -12.53
N SER A 21 70.82 -11.15 -13.84
CA SER A 21 69.54 -11.26 -14.53
C SER A 21 68.73 -9.96 -14.64
N ALA A 22 69.29 -9.01 -15.38
CA ALA A 22 68.54 -8.25 -16.36
C ALA A 22 67.94 -9.23 -17.40
N THR A 23 66.92 -10.01 -17.02
CA THR A 23 66.03 -10.60 -18.00
C THR A 23 65.23 -9.44 -18.57
N ASN A 24 65.62 -9.09 -19.78
CA ASN A 24 64.93 -8.28 -20.75
C ASN A 24 63.46 -8.75 -20.86
N ARG A 25 62.61 -8.36 -19.91
CA ARG A 25 61.16 -8.48 -20.04
C ARG A 25 60.77 -7.45 -21.07
N ARG A 26 60.81 -7.88 -22.34
CA ARG A 26 60.06 -7.26 -23.43
C ARG A 26 58.69 -6.93 -22.85
N ARG A 27 58.41 -5.64 -22.62
CA ARG A 27 57.03 -5.18 -22.54
C ARG A 27 56.47 -5.49 -23.93
N GLY A 28 55.87 -6.67 -24.07
CA GLY A 28 54.99 -6.94 -25.19
C GLY A 28 53.98 -5.79 -25.26
N PRO A 29 53.40 -5.51 -26.44
CA PRO A 29 52.35 -4.51 -26.54
C PRO A 29 51.35 -4.81 -25.43
N VAL A 30 51.04 -3.82 -24.59
CA VAL A 30 50.02 -3.96 -23.56
C VAL A 30 48.80 -4.45 -24.32
N SER A 31 48.52 -5.75 -24.22
CA SER A 31 47.40 -6.36 -24.89
C SER A 31 46.22 -5.57 -24.38
N THR A 32 45.61 -4.77 -25.25
CA THR A 32 44.51 -3.87 -24.92
C THR A 32 43.55 -4.67 -24.08
N ILE A 33 43.50 -4.36 -22.78
CA ILE A 33 42.64 -5.08 -21.85
C ILE A 33 41.25 -4.96 -22.44
N SER A 34 40.66 -6.10 -22.81
CA SER A 34 39.34 -6.09 -23.42
C SER A 34 38.39 -5.34 -22.49
N THR A 35 37.63 -4.40 -23.04
CA THR A 35 36.57 -3.69 -22.30
C THR A 35 35.64 -4.69 -21.60
N LYS A 36 35.44 -5.86 -22.20
CA LYS A 36 34.70 -6.99 -21.62
C LYS A 36 35.34 -7.58 -20.37
N CYS A 37 36.67 -7.67 -20.31
CA CYS A 37 37.40 -8.16 -19.13
C CYS A 37 37.37 -7.13 -17.99
N LEU A 38 37.49 -5.83 -18.30
CA LEU A 38 37.31 -4.76 -17.32
C LEU A 38 35.89 -4.74 -16.78
N GLU A 39 34.90 -4.91 -17.65
CA GLU A 39 33.50 -5.00 -17.26
C GLU A 39 33.22 -6.21 -16.36
N MET A 40 33.74 -7.39 -16.69
CA MET A 40 33.62 -8.57 -15.85
C MET A 40 34.29 -8.39 -14.49
N ALA A 41 35.49 -7.79 -14.45
CA ALA A 41 36.20 -7.50 -13.21
C ALA A 41 35.44 -6.48 -12.36
N ALA A 42 34.90 -5.42 -12.97
CA ALA A 42 34.08 -4.42 -12.29
C ALA A 42 32.79 -5.04 -11.74
N ARG A 43 32.12 -5.92 -12.52
CA ARG A 43 30.92 -6.63 -12.08
C ARG A 43 31.20 -7.54 -10.88
N ALA A 44 32.32 -8.27 -10.89
CA ALA A 44 32.72 -9.13 -9.79
C ALA A 44 33.10 -8.32 -8.54
N LEU A 45 33.88 -7.25 -8.71
CA LEU A 45 34.36 -6.41 -7.61
C LEU A 45 33.23 -5.63 -6.93
N LEU A 46 32.23 -5.20 -7.70
CA LEU A 46 31.06 -4.48 -7.18
C LEU A 46 29.93 -5.40 -6.72
N THR A 47 30.12 -6.72 -6.61
CA THR A 47 29.02 -7.67 -6.30
C THR A 47 27.76 -7.37 -7.10
N TRP A 48 27.95 -7.19 -8.41
CA TRP A 48 26.91 -6.69 -9.31
C TRP A 48 25.63 -7.54 -9.24
N PRO A 49 24.44 -6.92 -9.25
CA PRO A 49 24.18 -5.48 -9.40
C PRO A 49 24.13 -4.68 -8.08
N LYS A 50 24.26 -5.34 -6.92
CA LYS A 50 24.00 -4.73 -5.60
C LYS A 50 25.00 -3.63 -5.24
N GLY A 51 26.29 -3.87 -5.36
CA GLY A 51 27.29 -2.85 -5.00
C GLY A 51 27.35 -1.66 -5.98
N LEU A 52 26.84 -1.78 -7.21
CA LEU A 52 26.62 -0.59 -8.06
C LEU A 52 25.50 0.28 -7.48
N ALA A 53 24.40 -0.34 -7.03
CA ALA A 53 23.29 0.40 -6.44
C ALA A 53 23.72 1.13 -5.16
N GLU A 54 24.51 0.48 -4.31
CA GLU A 54 25.07 1.08 -3.08
C GLU A 54 26.00 2.27 -3.38
N LEU A 55 26.86 2.17 -4.40
CA LEU A 55 27.70 3.29 -4.85
C LEU A 55 26.89 4.45 -5.41
N ALA A 56 25.81 4.14 -6.14
CA ALA A 56 24.91 5.16 -6.69
C ALA A 56 24.01 5.81 -5.63
N ASP A 57 23.78 5.14 -4.50
CA ASP A 57 23.04 5.70 -3.35
C ASP A 57 23.95 6.57 -2.47
N GLY A 58 25.26 6.29 -2.41
CA GLY A 58 26.26 7.10 -1.69
C GLY A 58 26.63 8.43 -2.37
N GLN A 59 26.41 8.57 -3.68
CA GLN A 59 26.66 9.80 -4.44
C GLN A 59 25.39 10.64 -4.63
N SER A 60 24.72 11.02 -3.55
CA SER A 60 23.41 11.68 -3.54
C SER A 60 23.38 13.14 -4.06
N VAL A 61 24.35 13.58 -4.88
CA VAL A 61 24.40 14.96 -5.42
C VAL A 61 24.28 15.02 -6.95
N ILE A 62 24.44 13.91 -7.69
CA ILE A 62 24.45 13.94 -9.15
C ILE A 62 23.16 13.36 -9.73
N ARG A 63 22.43 14.23 -10.44
CA ARG A 63 21.03 14.11 -10.85
C ARG A 63 20.77 13.12 -12.01
N ASP A 64 21.69 12.23 -12.38
CA ASP A 64 21.65 11.50 -13.68
C ASP A 64 21.78 9.95 -13.65
N ASP A 65 22.00 9.32 -12.49
CA ASP A 65 22.31 7.87 -12.44
C ASP A 65 21.15 6.95 -12.85
N THR A 66 19.90 7.43 -12.72
CA THR A 66 18.73 6.66 -13.16
C THR A 66 18.70 6.46 -14.67
N ARG A 67 19.33 7.35 -15.45
CA ARG A 67 19.41 7.23 -16.91
C ARG A 67 20.32 6.07 -17.32
N MET A 68 21.46 5.93 -16.64
CA MET A 68 22.39 4.82 -16.86
C MET A 68 21.75 3.48 -16.50
N LEU A 69 21.10 3.37 -15.33
CA LEU A 69 20.38 2.16 -14.95
C LEU A 69 19.23 1.82 -15.92
N ARG A 70 18.52 2.81 -16.46
CA ARG A 70 17.49 2.58 -17.49
C ARG A 70 18.08 2.10 -18.81
N TYR A 71 19.24 2.62 -19.21
CA TYR A 71 19.97 2.14 -20.38
C TYR A 71 20.37 0.67 -20.20
N LEU A 72 20.97 0.32 -19.05
CA LEU A 72 21.32 -1.05 -18.71
C LEU A 72 20.09 -1.97 -18.63
N GLN A 73 18.96 -1.49 -18.11
CA GLN A 73 17.71 -2.26 -18.10
C GLN A 73 17.22 -2.61 -19.51
N ALA A 74 17.48 -1.75 -20.50
CA ALA A 74 17.09 -1.93 -21.90
C ALA A 74 18.12 -2.72 -22.72
N ASP A 75 19.33 -2.92 -22.19
CA ASP A 75 20.42 -3.60 -22.89
C ASP A 75 20.14 -5.09 -23.08
N ALA A 76 19.94 -5.50 -24.33
CA ALA A 76 19.64 -6.88 -24.71
C ALA A 76 20.82 -7.84 -24.48
N SER A 77 22.05 -7.33 -24.31
CA SER A 77 23.23 -8.13 -24.00
C SER A 77 23.24 -8.66 -22.56
N LEU A 78 22.44 -8.05 -21.67
CA LEU A 78 22.28 -8.49 -20.30
C LEU A 78 21.25 -9.64 -20.19
N SER A 79 21.53 -10.57 -19.28
CA SER A 79 20.59 -11.64 -18.97
C SER A 79 19.25 -11.06 -18.49
N THR A 80 18.18 -11.81 -18.72
CA THR A 80 16.83 -11.45 -18.26
C THR A 80 16.76 -11.23 -16.75
N GLN A 81 17.50 -12.05 -15.99
CA GLN A 81 17.60 -11.94 -14.53
C GLN A 81 18.25 -10.62 -14.10
N VAL A 82 19.38 -10.25 -14.69
CA VAL A 82 20.08 -8.99 -14.36
C VAL A 82 19.21 -7.78 -14.70
N ARG A 83 18.53 -7.80 -15.86
CA ARG A 83 17.59 -6.73 -16.22
C ARG A 83 16.41 -6.64 -15.26
N ALA A 84 15.93 -7.76 -14.73
CA ALA A 84 14.87 -7.79 -13.72
C ALA A 84 15.34 -7.20 -12.38
N GLU A 85 16.57 -7.50 -11.95
CA GLU A 85 17.17 -6.93 -10.74
C GLU A 85 17.38 -5.41 -10.88
N ILE A 86 17.92 -4.95 -12.01
CA ILE A 86 18.05 -3.51 -12.31
C ILE A 86 16.69 -2.81 -12.29
N LYS A 87 15.66 -3.44 -12.88
CA LYS A 87 14.29 -2.94 -12.85
C LYS A 87 13.75 -2.84 -11.41
N ALA A 88 14.06 -3.81 -10.55
CA ALA A 88 13.66 -3.79 -9.15
C ALA A 88 14.30 -2.61 -8.40
N ILE A 89 15.62 -2.40 -8.59
CA ILE A 89 16.35 -1.25 -8.02
C ILE A 89 15.74 0.08 -8.50
N LEU A 90 15.52 0.22 -9.81
CA LEU A 90 14.90 1.41 -10.39
C LEU A 90 13.50 1.70 -9.82
N ASN A 91 12.68 0.67 -9.58
CA ASN A 91 11.36 0.84 -8.98
C ASN A 91 11.46 1.35 -7.54
N VAL A 92 12.35 0.78 -6.72
CA VAL A 92 12.56 1.22 -5.33
C VAL A 92 13.02 2.68 -5.31
N ARG A 93 14.00 3.05 -6.15
CA ARG A 93 14.49 4.43 -6.24
C ARG A 93 13.41 5.41 -6.70
N THR A 94 12.59 5.02 -7.68
CA THR A 94 11.46 5.84 -8.17
C THR A 94 10.44 6.08 -7.05
N ARG A 95 10.14 5.06 -6.24
CA ARG A 95 9.23 5.18 -5.09
C ARG A 95 9.80 6.07 -3.99
N LYS A 96 11.08 5.90 -3.62
CA LYS A 96 11.78 6.78 -2.68
C LYS A 96 11.74 8.24 -3.16
N MET A 97 12.04 8.48 -4.43
CA MET A 97 11.99 9.81 -5.03
C MET A 97 10.59 10.45 -4.93
N ALA A 98 9.52 9.68 -5.15
CA ALA A 98 8.16 10.19 -5.00
C ALA A 98 7.85 10.62 -3.55
N LEU A 99 8.41 9.92 -2.55
CA LEU A 99 8.27 10.28 -1.13
C LEU A 99 9.11 11.50 -0.76
N THR A 100 10.37 11.58 -1.22
CA THR A 100 11.27 12.70 -0.91
C THR A 100 10.82 14.00 -1.57
N VAL A 101 10.32 13.95 -2.81
CA VAL A 101 9.78 15.13 -3.52
C VAL A 101 8.62 15.75 -2.75
N PHE A 102 7.76 14.94 -2.11
CA PHE A 102 6.67 15.45 -1.30
C PHE A 102 7.13 15.96 0.07
N GLN A 103 8.10 15.32 0.71
CA GLN A 103 8.66 15.78 1.99
C GLN A 103 9.34 17.16 1.87
N GLY A 104 9.92 17.47 0.70
CA GLY A 104 10.51 18.78 0.41
C GLY A 104 9.50 19.88 0.06
N MET A 105 8.19 19.61 0.04
CA MET A 105 7.18 20.64 -0.17
C MET A 105 6.83 21.32 1.15
N GLU A 106 7.34 22.53 1.37
CA GLU A 106 7.07 23.33 2.58
C GLU A 106 5.58 23.66 2.78
N ASN A 107 4.79 23.67 1.69
CA ASN A 107 3.34 23.86 1.72
C ASN A 107 2.67 22.90 0.72
N PRO A 108 2.16 21.73 1.14
CA PRO A 108 1.31 20.93 0.26
C PRO A 108 0.06 21.76 -0.09
N PRO A 109 -0.39 21.78 -1.35
CA PRO A 109 -1.54 22.57 -1.74
C PRO A 109 -2.75 22.14 -0.92
N SER A 110 -3.40 23.11 -0.28
CA SER A 110 -4.63 22.92 0.46
C SER A 110 -5.65 22.14 -0.38
N SER A 111 -6.41 21.27 0.29
CA SER A 111 -7.34 20.29 -0.30
C SER A 111 -8.33 20.85 -1.32
N SER A 112 -8.56 22.16 -1.34
CA SER A 112 -9.45 22.90 -2.24
C SER A 112 -8.86 23.22 -3.63
N SER A 113 -7.54 23.24 -3.82
CA SER A 113 -6.91 23.74 -5.07
C SER A 113 -6.28 22.65 -5.95
N ALA A 114 -6.23 21.40 -5.49
CA ALA A 114 -5.68 20.30 -6.28
C ALA A 114 -6.66 19.87 -7.38
N VAL A 115 -6.52 20.46 -8.58
CA VAL A 115 -7.24 20.04 -9.79
C VAL A 115 -6.79 18.64 -10.17
N THR A 116 -7.51 17.61 -9.72
CA THR A 116 -7.29 16.24 -10.15
C THR A 116 -7.91 16.02 -11.53
N PRO A 117 -7.18 15.43 -12.50
CA PRO A 117 -7.80 15.04 -13.76
C PRO A 117 -8.96 14.07 -13.52
N ASN A 118 -10.08 14.30 -14.20
CA ASN A 118 -11.39 13.63 -14.04
C ASN A 118 -11.42 12.12 -14.40
N ALA A 119 -10.27 11.48 -14.63
CA ALA A 119 -10.21 10.11 -15.08
C ALA A 119 -9.75 9.17 -13.94
N PRO A 120 -10.46 8.04 -13.71
CA PRO A 120 -9.97 7.01 -12.80
C PRO A 120 -8.62 6.49 -13.30
N LYS A 121 -7.57 6.73 -12.53
CA LYS A 121 -6.20 6.36 -12.91
C LYS A 121 -6.08 4.83 -13.00
N ARG A 122 -5.97 4.31 -14.22
CA ARG A 122 -5.98 2.86 -14.50
C ARG A 122 -4.66 2.15 -14.14
N ASN A 123 -3.56 2.87 -13.97
CA ASN A 123 -2.23 2.26 -13.77
C ASN A 123 -1.49 2.90 -12.57
N ALA A 124 -1.02 2.05 -11.66
CA ALA A 124 -0.26 2.47 -10.48
C ALA A 124 1.05 3.18 -10.88
N ARG A 125 1.70 2.70 -11.95
CA ARG A 125 2.96 3.28 -12.44
C ARG A 125 2.77 4.66 -13.05
N THR A 126 1.70 4.90 -13.81
CA THR A 126 1.41 6.24 -14.34
C THR A 126 1.07 7.20 -13.22
N SER A 127 0.33 6.73 -12.21
CA SER A 127 0.03 7.51 -11.01
C SER A 127 1.30 7.89 -10.23
N MET A 128 2.30 7.00 -10.17
CA MET A 128 3.59 7.28 -9.53
C MET A 128 4.45 8.27 -10.33
N MET A 129 4.50 8.15 -11.65
CA MET A 129 5.22 9.12 -12.48
C MET A 129 4.57 10.52 -12.43
N GLU A 130 3.25 10.59 -12.29
CA GLU A 130 2.56 11.85 -12.05
C GLU A 130 2.92 12.47 -10.70
N LEU A 131 3.16 11.68 -9.64
CA LEU A 131 3.62 12.21 -8.35
C LEU A 131 4.97 12.91 -8.49
N ILE A 132 5.88 12.31 -9.26
CA ILE A 132 7.22 12.84 -9.49
C ILE A 132 7.17 14.11 -10.36
N ASN A 133 6.38 14.07 -11.43
CA ASN A 133 6.35 15.16 -12.42
C ASN A 133 5.43 16.32 -12.01
N ARG A 134 4.44 16.08 -11.13
CA ARG A 134 3.42 17.06 -10.72
C ARG A 134 3.06 16.89 -9.22
N PRO A 135 4.00 17.17 -8.30
CA PRO A 135 3.79 16.92 -6.88
C PRO A 135 2.67 17.79 -6.25
N GLY A 136 2.39 18.97 -6.83
CA GLY A 136 1.27 19.84 -6.43
C GLY A 136 -0.15 19.30 -6.69
N HIS A 137 -0.31 18.08 -7.20
CA HIS A 137 -1.63 17.45 -7.40
C HIS A 137 -2.00 16.44 -6.30
N VAL A 138 -1.25 16.45 -5.19
CA VAL A 138 -1.40 15.50 -4.09
C VAL A 138 -1.89 16.21 -2.83
N ARG A 139 -2.92 15.65 -2.21
CA ARG A 139 -3.63 16.27 -1.09
C ARG A 139 -2.97 16.06 0.27
N SER A 140 -2.24 14.96 0.45
CA SER A 140 -1.67 14.60 1.75
C SER A 140 -0.49 13.62 1.64
N ARG A 141 0.30 13.53 2.71
CA ARG A 141 1.37 12.51 2.84
C ARG A 141 0.80 11.08 2.78
N ALA A 142 -0.39 10.87 3.34
CA ALA A 142 -1.10 9.59 3.31
C ALA A 142 -1.44 9.17 1.87
N GLU A 143 -1.86 10.12 1.01
CA GLU A 143 -2.14 9.87 -0.40
C GLU A 143 -0.89 9.43 -1.17
N VAL A 144 0.27 10.05 -0.91
CA VAL A 144 1.56 9.64 -1.52
C VAL A 144 1.92 8.23 -1.07
N ALA A 145 1.87 7.96 0.24
CA ALA A 145 2.20 6.66 0.81
C ALA A 145 1.34 5.54 0.20
N VAL A 146 0.01 5.73 0.15
CA VAL A 146 -0.90 4.76 -0.45
C VAL A 146 -0.62 4.56 -1.93
N ARG A 147 -0.36 5.62 -2.71
CA ARG A 147 -0.04 5.47 -4.15
C ARG A 147 1.26 4.72 -4.38
N VAL A 148 2.27 4.96 -3.55
CA VAL A 148 3.55 4.23 -3.60
C VAL A 148 3.34 2.76 -3.26
N VAL A 149 2.60 2.46 -2.19
CA VAL A 149 2.28 1.07 -1.80
C VAL A 149 1.41 0.38 -2.85
N ARG A 150 0.50 1.10 -3.52
CA ARG A 150 -0.32 0.58 -4.63
C ARG A 150 0.51 0.13 -5.84
N ASP A 151 1.73 0.66 -6.02
CA ASP A 151 2.65 0.20 -7.07
C ASP A 151 3.35 -1.12 -6.71
N ILE A 152 3.42 -1.46 -5.42
CA ILE A 152 4.04 -2.68 -4.91
C ILE A 152 3.17 -3.90 -5.25
N GLY A 153 3.79 -4.94 -5.82
CA GLY A 153 3.08 -6.13 -6.29
C GLY A 153 2.46 -6.94 -5.16
N SER A 154 3.23 -7.20 -4.10
CA SER A 154 2.80 -7.93 -2.90
C SER A 154 1.60 -7.26 -2.22
N ALA A 155 1.64 -5.93 -2.04
CA ALA A 155 0.56 -5.15 -1.43
C ALA A 155 -0.74 -5.25 -2.24
N ARG A 156 -0.67 -5.24 -3.59
CA ARG A 156 -1.83 -5.48 -4.45
C ARG A 156 -2.34 -6.92 -4.38
N CYS A 157 -1.47 -7.90 -4.16
CA CYS A 157 -1.88 -9.29 -3.95
C CYS A 157 -2.58 -9.45 -2.61
N ILE A 158 -2.02 -8.88 -1.53
CA ILE A 158 -2.62 -8.89 -0.20
C ILE A 158 -3.96 -8.15 -0.18
N SER A 159 -4.06 -6.98 -0.82
CA SER A 159 -5.33 -6.25 -0.97
C SER A 159 -6.42 -7.11 -1.61
N ARG A 160 -6.09 -7.82 -2.71
CA ARG A 160 -7.02 -8.73 -3.39
C ARG A 160 -7.36 -9.96 -2.54
N TYR A 161 -6.36 -10.54 -1.88
CA TYR A 161 -6.54 -11.72 -1.03
C TYR A 161 -7.44 -11.42 0.16
N LEU A 162 -7.18 -10.31 0.88
CA LEU A 162 -7.99 -9.87 2.00
C LEU A 162 -9.37 -9.37 1.58
N GLY A 163 -9.51 -8.86 0.35
CA GLY A 163 -10.70 -8.15 -0.09
C GLY A 163 -10.79 -6.74 0.48
N ALA A 164 -9.65 -6.14 0.86
CA ALA A 164 -9.57 -4.80 1.42
C ALA A 164 -8.87 -3.84 0.45
N PRO A 165 -9.31 -2.57 0.36
CA PRO A 165 -8.65 -1.56 -0.45
C PRO A 165 -7.22 -1.28 0.06
N VAL A 166 -6.32 -0.81 -0.80
CA VAL A 166 -4.91 -0.56 -0.42
C VAL A 166 -4.73 0.39 0.77
N PRO A 167 -5.53 1.47 0.96
CA PRO A 167 -5.48 2.26 2.19
C PRO A 167 -5.62 1.42 3.47
N ASP A 168 -6.54 0.46 3.48
CA ASP A 168 -6.76 -0.43 4.63
C ASP A 168 -5.59 -1.39 4.81
N VAL A 169 -4.96 -1.86 3.71
CA VAL A 169 -3.72 -2.66 3.78
C VAL A 169 -2.57 -1.85 4.39
N VAL A 170 -2.46 -0.57 4.05
CA VAL A 170 -1.48 0.33 4.67
C VAL A 170 -1.79 0.52 6.15
N ASP A 171 -3.06 0.68 6.51
CA ASP A 171 -3.47 0.76 7.91
C ASP A 171 -3.10 -0.47 8.73
N LEU A 172 -3.38 -1.66 8.18
CA LEU A 172 -3.02 -2.96 8.77
C LEU A 172 -1.50 -3.10 8.94
N TYR A 173 -0.72 -2.70 7.95
CA TYR A 173 0.75 -2.70 8.04
C TYR A 173 1.24 -1.76 9.15
N LEU A 174 0.74 -0.52 9.19
CA LEU A 174 1.15 0.47 10.18
C LEU A 174 0.70 0.11 11.60
N SER A 175 -0.30 -0.76 11.72
CA SER A 175 -0.81 -1.34 12.96
C SER A 175 -0.10 -2.64 13.38
N GLY A 176 0.96 -3.06 12.66
CA GLY A 176 1.78 -4.23 13.01
C GLY A 176 1.21 -5.59 12.55
N LEU A 177 0.13 -5.61 11.76
CA LEU A 177 -0.61 -6.83 11.38
C LEU A 177 -0.15 -7.46 10.06
N LEU A 178 0.70 -6.79 9.28
CA LEU A 178 1.18 -7.27 7.97
C LEU A 178 2.70 -7.24 7.86
N CYS A 179 3.39 -8.00 8.72
CA CYS A 179 4.85 -8.08 8.71
C CYS A 179 5.44 -8.61 7.40
N SER A 180 4.67 -9.36 6.60
CA SER A 180 5.08 -9.84 5.27
C SER A 180 5.40 -8.72 4.28
N LEU A 181 4.85 -7.52 4.48
CA LEU A 181 5.15 -6.33 3.66
C LEU A 181 6.37 -5.53 4.14
N ARG A 182 6.92 -5.86 5.30
CA ARG A 182 7.97 -5.07 5.97
C ARG A 182 9.19 -4.85 5.08
N VAL A 183 9.71 -5.91 4.45
CA VAL A 183 10.91 -5.79 3.60
C VAL A 183 10.69 -4.78 2.47
N GLU A 184 9.51 -4.76 1.84
CA GLU A 184 9.28 -3.90 0.68
C GLU A 184 8.86 -2.48 1.05
N ILE A 185 8.18 -2.30 2.19
CA ILE A 185 7.67 -1.00 2.64
C ILE A 185 8.68 -0.24 3.52
N SER A 186 9.42 -0.91 4.41
CA SER A 186 10.42 -0.28 5.29
C SER A 186 11.60 0.32 4.52
N ILE A 187 12.01 -0.31 3.41
CA ILE A 187 13.05 0.24 2.50
C ILE A 187 12.64 1.64 2.00
N LEU A 188 11.35 1.95 1.96
CA LEU A 188 10.81 3.24 1.52
C LEU A 188 10.71 4.27 2.65
N GLY A 189 11.08 3.92 3.88
CA GLY A 189 10.96 4.79 5.07
C GLY A 189 9.53 4.97 5.55
N ILE A 190 8.66 3.99 5.28
CA ILE A 190 7.30 3.92 5.80
C ILE A 190 7.32 2.82 6.87
N ASP A 191 7.48 3.21 8.12
CA ASP A 191 7.61 2.28 9.23
C ASP A 191 6.37 2.34 10.15
N PRO A 192 5.97 1.20 10.74
CA PRO A 192 4.87 1.16 11.70
C PRO A 192 5.21 2.01 12.93
N ALA A 193 4.19 2.68 13.49
CA ALA A 193 4.36 3.51 14.67
C ALA A 193 4.59 2.69 15.95
N ILE A 194 4.10 1.45 15.97
CA ILE A 194 4.13 0.55 17.13
C ILE A 194 4.89 -0.71 16.72
N GLN A 195 6.01 -1.00 17.40
CA GLN A 195 6.88 -2.15 17.15
C GLN A 195 6.53 -3.39 17.98
N GLU A 196 5.44 -3.34 18.76
CA GLU A 196 5.08 -4.43 19.66
C GLU A 196 4.40 -5.58 18.91
N LYS A 197 5.10 -6.72 18.89
CA LYS A 197 4.72 -8.03 18.35
C LYS A 197 4.20 -7.97 16.90
N GLU A 198 5.13 -8.02 15.97
CA GLU A 198 4.83 -8.28 14.55
C GLU A 198 4.05 -9.58 14.41
N ILE A 199 2.80 -9.49 13.95
CA ILE A 199 1.94 -10.63 13.68
C ILE A 199 1.65 -10.62 12.18
N ASN A 200 1.75 -11.78 11.53
CA ASN A 200 1.19 -11.95 10.20
C ASN A 200 -0.28 -12.33 10.34
N ILE A 201 -1.18 -11.36 10.19
CA ILE A 201 -2.61 -11.59 10.39
C ILE A 201 -3.18 -12.63 9.42
N ILE A 202 -2.60 -12.75 8.22
CA ILE A 202 -3.05 -13.73 7.22
C ILE A 202 -2.80 -15.14 7.73
N GLU A 203 -1.58 -15.44 8.19
CA GLU A 203 -1.22 -16.74 8.75
C GLU A 203 -2.05 -17.06 10.00
N TRP A 204 -2.22 -16.07 10.88
CA TRP A 204 -3.07 -16.24 12.07
C TRP A 204 -4.51 -16.56 11.69
N MET A 205 -5.09 -15.85 10.71
CA MET A 205 -6.46 -16.07 10.27
C MET A 205 -6.64 -17.46 9.62
N GLU A 206 -5.65 -17.94 8.88
CA GLU A 206 -5.70 -19.26 8.23
C GLU A 206 -5.56 -20.41 9.25
N ASP A 207 -4.73 -20.23 10.28
CA ASP A 207 -4.43 -21.27 11.28
C ASP A 207 -5.42 -21.28 12.46
N LYS A 208 -5.86 -20.11 12.93
CA LYS A 208 -6.62 -19.99 14.18
C LYS A 208 -8.13 -19.85 14.00
N LEU A 209 -8.61 -19.38 12.85
CA LEU A 209 -10.05 -19.19 12.67
C LEU A 209 -10.73 -20.51 12.27
N PRO A 210 -11.74 -20.96 13.04
CA PRO A 210 -12.45 -22.19 12.73
C PRO A 210 -13.24 -22.02 11.44
N TYR A 211 -13.20 -23.04 10.57
CA TYR A 211 -14.02 -23.09 9.36
C TYR A 211 -15.38 -23.72 9.65
N ALA A 212 -16.43 -23.04 9.21
CA ALA A 212 -17.80 -23.53 9.26
C ALA A 212 -18.43 -23.44 7.86
N LYS A 213 -18.96 -24.57 7.36
CA LYS A 213 -19.73 -24.60 6.10
C LYS A 213 -21.01 -23.77 6.21
N GLU A 214 -21.62 -23.78 7.39
CA GLU A 214 -22.79 -23.00 7.77
C GLU A 214 -22.43 -22.16 9.00
N PRO A 215 -21.70 -21.05 8.80
CA PRO A 215 -21.23 -20.22 9.89
C PRO A 215 -22.41 -19.57 10.61
N LYS A 216 -22.28 -19.46 11.94
CA LYS A 216 -23.26 -18.74 12.76
C LYS A 216 -23.00 -17.23 12.69
N GLY A 217 -24.05 -16.44 12.93
CA GLY A 217 -23.96 -14.98 12.98
C GLY A 217 -23.96 -14.31 11.60
N HIS A 218 -23.25 -13.19 11.48
CA HIS A 218 -23.34 -12.31 10.31
C HIS A 218 -21.99 -12.14 9.62
N ARG A 219 -21.99 -11.92 8.30
CA ARG A 219 -20.76 -11.61 7.57
C ARG A 219 -20.13 -10.34 8.12
N LEU A 220 -18.87 -10.42 8.51
CA LEU A 220 -18.13 -9.36 9.20
C LEU A 220 -18.11 -8.06 8.37
N ALA A 221 -17.73 -8.14 7.09
CA ALA A 221 -17.69 -6.96 6.22
C ALA A 221 -19.06 -6.30 6.04
N ALA A 222 -20.14 -7.09 5.95
CA ALA A 222 -21.48 -6.56 5.81
C ALA A 222 -21.98 -5.92 7.12
N ALA A 223 -21.73 -6.58 8.25
CA ALA A 223 -22.08 -6.07 9.58
C ALA A 223 -21.31 -4.80 9.93
N LYS A 224 -19.98 -4.79 9.71
CA LYS A 224 -19.12 -3.60 9.86
C LYS A 224 -19.64 -2.45 9.01
N PHE A 225 -19.91 -2.71 7.72
CA PHE A 225 -20.44 -1.67 6.85
C PHE A 225 -21.77 -1.14 7.39
N ALA A 226 -22.71 -2.02 7.74
CA ALA A 226 -24.04 -1.65 8.23
C ALA A 226 -24.04 -0.82 9.52
N LEU A 227 -23.27 -1.23 10.52
CA LEU A 227 -23.25 -0.63 11.86
C LEU A 227 -22.44 0.67 11.95
N ASP A 228 -21.55 0.92 10.98
CA ASP A 228 -20.68 2.09 10.97
C ASP A 228 -20.89 2.93 9.69
N PRO A 229 -21.92 3.79 9.66
CA PRO A 229 -22.22 4.69 8.55
C PRO A 229 -21.09 5.66 8.22
N LYS A 230 -20.35 6.06 9.27
CA LYS A 230 -19.23 6.99 9.19
C LYS A 230 -17.93 6.34 8.71
N HIS A 231 -17.91 5.01 8.57
CA HIS A 231 -16.72 4.24 8.20
C HIS A 231 -15.51 4.53 9.13
N SER A 232 -15.81 4.80 10.40
CA SER A 232 -14.85 5.16 11.45
C SER A 232 -14.12 3.97 12.05
N LEU A 233 -14.69 2.77 11.97
CA LEU A 233 -14.12 1.54 12.47
C LEU A 233 -13.13 0.99 11.44
N SER A 234 -11.83 0.99 11.75
CA SER A 234 -10.80 0.44 10.86
C SER A 234 -10.76 -1.09 10.89
N TRP A 235 -10.22 -1.70 9.82
CA TRP A 235 -9.96 -3.15 9.84
C TRP A 235 -8.89 -3.54 10.86
N SER A 236 -7.92 -2.67 11.12
CA SER A 236 -6.91 -2.89 12.17
C SER A 236 -7.55 -3.03 13.54
N ALA A 237 -8.50 -2.16 13.91
CA ALA A 237 -9.20 -2.23 15.19
C ALA A 237 -10.00 -3.54 15.33
N VAL A 238 -10.72 -3.93 14.26
CA VAL A 238 -11.51 -5.17 14.23
C VAL A 238 -10.61 -6.41 14.40
N LEU A 239 -9.49 -6.48 13.68
CA LEU A 239 -8.59 -7.63 13.73
C LEU A 239 -7.78 -7.68 15.04
N HIS A 240 -7.40 -6.53 15.61
CA HIS A 240 -6.81 -6.49 16.95
C HIS A 240 -7.80 -6.94 18.03
N ALA A 241 -9.08 -6.57 17.93
CA ALA A 241 -10.12 -7.09 18.83
C ALA A 241 -10.28 -8.61 18.71
N ALA A 242 -10.20 -9.15 17.49
CA ALA A 242 -10.22 -10.59 17.27
C ALA A 242 -8.98 -11.30 17.85
N LEU A 243 -7.78 -10.72 17.68
CA LEU A 243 -6.53 -11.26 18.25
C LEU A 243 -6.55 -11.30 19.78
N ARG A 244 -7.19 -10.32 20.42
CA ARG A 244 -7.37 -10.27 21.88
C ARG A 244 -8.45 -11.22 22.40
N GLY A 245 -9.24 -11.82 21.51
CA GLY A 245 -10.39 -12.66 21.87
C GLY A 245 -11.66 -11.88 22.21
N ASP A 246 -11.66 -10.55 22.08
CA ASP A 246 -12.83 -9.71 22.32
C ASP A 246 -13.90 -9.92 21.24
N LEU A 247 -13.49 -10.31 20.03
CA LEU A 247 -14.38 -10.52 18.89
C LEU A 247 -14.24 -11.94 18.34
N GLY A 248 -15.26 -12.77 18.55
CA GLY A 248 -15.32 -14.13 18.01
C GLY A 248 -15.56 -14.11 16.49
N LEU A 249 -14.61 -14.68 15.74
CA LEU A 249 -14.67 -14.78 14.28
C LEU A 249 -14.64 -16.24 13.81
N GLN A 250 -15.38 -16.52 12.74
CA GLN A 250 -15.37 -17.80 12.05
C GLN A 250 -15.13 -17.60 10.55
N ARG A 251 -14.51 -18.58 9.90
CA ARG A 251 -14.35 -18.61 8.45
C ARG A 251 -15.56 -19.32 7.82
N GLY A 252 -16.26 -18.62 6.93
CA GLY A 252 -17.34 -19.18 6.12
C GLY A 252 -16.85 -19.72 4.76
N PRO A 253 -17.78 -20.08 3.87
CA PRO A 253 -17.48 -20.49 2.51
C PRO A 253 -16.73 -19.41 1.72
N LEU A 254 -15.77 -19.81 0.89
CA LEU A 254 -14.97 -18.89 0.09
C LEU A 254 -15.84 -18.12 -0.91
N SER A 255 -15.59 -16.82 -1.02
CA SER A 255 -16.16 -15.97 -2.06
C SER A 255 -15.07 -15.33 -2.90
N GLU A 256 -15.44 -14.85 -4.10
CA GLU A 256 -14.52 -14.11 -4.97
C GLU A 256 -14.20 -12.69 -4.44
N ARG A 257 -14.72 -12.31 -3.27
CA ARG A 257 -14.60 -10.95 -2.73
C ARG A 257 -13.40 -10.78 -1.79
N GLY A 258 -12.79 -11.88 -1.35
CA GLY A 258 -11.62 -11.89 -0.48
C GLY A 258 -11.94 -12.25 0.96
N PHE A 259 -10.88 -12.59 1.69
CA PHE A 259 -10.93 -13.29 2.97
C PHE A 259 -11.79 -12.59 4.03
N LEU A 260 -11.71 -11.25 4.15
CA LEU A 260 -12.49 -10.49 5.13
C LEU A 260 -14.00 -10.52 4.87
N HIS A 261 -14.41 -10.74 3.62
CA HIS A 261 -15.83 -10.89 3.27
C HIS A 261 -16.37 -12.30 3.56
N ASP A 262 -15.47 -13.27 3.75
CA ASP A 262 -15.77 -14.66 4.08
C ASP A 262 -15.75 -14.91 5.59
N LEU A 263 -15.37 -13.90 6.38
CA LEU A 263 -15.44 -13.94 7.83
C LEU A 263 -16.84 -13.65 8.35
N TYR A 264 -17.18 -14.34 9.43
CA TYR A 264 -18.43 -14.19 10.16
C TYR A 264 -18.14 -13.80 11.60
N VAL A 265 -18.95 -12.88 12.14
CA VAL A 265 -18.92 -12.48 13.53
C VAL A 265 -20.01 -13.21 14.29
N GLU A 266 -19.65 -13.86 15.40
CA GLU A 266 -20.59 -14.61 16.22
C GLU A 266 -21.51 -13.70 17.03
N ASN A 267 -20.94 -12.65 17.63
CA ASN A 267 -21.66 -11.67 18.44
C ASN A 267 -21.50 -10.26 17.88
N VAL A 268 -22.56 -9.76 17.25
CA VAL A 268 -22.57 -8.44 16.61
C VAL A 268 -22.50 -7.29 17.62
N ASN A 269 -22.95 -7.50 18.85
CA ASN A 269 -22.93 -6.46 19.89
C ASN A 269 -21.50 -6.05 20.25
N HIS A 270 -20.54 -6.98 20.17
CA HIS A 270 -19.13 -6.66 20.37
C HIS A 270 -18.60 -5.77 19.23
N LEU A 271 -19.04 -6.03 17.99
CA LEU A 271 -18.70 -5.20 16.84
C LEU A 271 -19.31 -3.79 16.94
N GLU A 272 -20.55 -3.69 17.42
CA GLU A 272 -21.22 -2.40 17.71
C GLU A 272 -20.48 -1.64 18.83
N THR A 273 -20.03 -2.32 19.88
CA THR A 273 -19.22 -1.68 20.94
C THR A 273 -17.92 -1.09 20.37
N LEU A 274 -17.27 -1.78 19.43
CA LEU A 274 -16.05 -1.28 18.78
C LEU A 274 -16.31 -0.03 17.92
N SER A 275 -17.47 0.10 17.28
CA SER A 275 -17.79 1.28 16.46
C SER A 275 -18.08 2.54 17.30
N HIS A 276 -18.40 2.37 18.59
CA HIS A 276 -18.61 3.47 19.54
C HIS A 276 -17.33 3.95 20.24
N LEU A 277 -16.22 3.21 20.13
CA LEU A 277 -14.96 3.65 20.71
C LEU A 277 -14.47 4.94 20.06
N PRO A 278 -13.78 5.84 20.80
CA PRO A 278 -13.20 7.04 20.23
C PRO A 278 -12.18 6.65 19.16
N SER A 279 -12.59 6.67 17.90
CA SER A 279 -11.71 6.38 16.78
C SER A 279 -10.91 7.62 16.44
N SER A 280 -9.61 7.46 16.21
CA SER A 280 -8.81 8.49 15.56
C SER A 280 -9.44 8.82 14.21
N ALA A 281 -9.55 10.11 13.86
CA ALA A 281 -10.05 10.54 12.56
C ALA A 281 -9.46 9.66 11.44
N ASP A 282 -10.32 9.11 10.56
CA ASP A 282 -9.89 8.18 9.52
C ASP A 282 -8.79 8.84 8.66
N ARG A 283 -7.56 8.40 8.92
CA ARG A 283 -6.32 8.92 8.34
C ARG A 283 -6.29 8.78 6.82
N PHE A 284 -7.15 7.94 6.26
CA PHE A 284 -7.24 7.64 4.84
C PHE A 284 -8.57 8.06 4.20
N ALA A 285 -9.45 8.76 4.92
CA ALA A 285 -10.75 9.20 4.39
C ALA A 285 -10.63 10.00 3.08
N ASP A 286 -9.60 10.85 2.98
CA ASP A 286 -9.34 11.71 1.82
C ASP A 286 -8.47 11.10 0.73
N VAL A 287 -7.98 9.88 0.96
CA VAL A 287 -7.13 9.18 0.00
C VAL A 287 -7.97 8.73 -1.19
N SER A 288 -7.41 8.89 -2.38
CA SER A 288 -8.04 8.46 -3.61
C SER A 288 -8.09 6.94 -3.68
N ILE A 289 -9.28 6.43 -3.97
CA ILE A 289 -9.55 5.03 -4.20
C ILE A 289 -9.95 4.78 -5.66
N THR A 290 -9.51 3.65 -6.19
CA THR A 290 -9.86 3.15 -7.51
C THR A 290 -11.26 2.52 -7.51
N SER A 291 -11.83 2.26 -8.69
CA SER A 291 -13.13 1.57 -8.78
C SER A 291 -13.11 0.15 -8.21
N THR A 292 -11.95 -0.53 -8.24
CA THR A 292 -11.78 -1.84 -7.61
C THR A 292 -11.75 -1.73 -6.09
N GLU A 293 -11.02 -0.75 -5.56
CA GLU A 293 -10.97 -0.48 -4.11
C GLU A 293 -12.33 -0.05 -3.57
N LEU A 294 -13.07 0.81 -4.28
CA LEU A 294 -14.45 1.16 -3.94
C LEU A 294 -15.36 -0.08 -3.94
N ALA A 295 -15.18 -0.99 -4.90
CA ALA A 295 -15.94 -2.23 -4.96
C ALA A 295 -15.66 -3.14 -3.76
N MET A 296 -14.41 -3.23 -3.33
CA MET A 296 -14.00 -3.92 -2.09
C MET A 296 -14.68 -3.29 -0.87
N THR A 297 -14.59 -1.96 -0.70
CA THR A 297 -15.24 -1.23 0.40
C THR A 297 -16.74 -1.50 0.49
N LEU A 298 -17.44 -1.56 -0.65
CA LEU A 298 -18.89 -1.81 -0.70
C LEU A 298 -19.25 -3.31 -0.67
N GLY A 299 -18.27 -4.21 -0.83
CA GLY A 299 -18.51 -5.63 -1.05
C GLY A 299 -19.33 -5.92 -2.32
N LYS A 300 -19.13 -5.13 -3.39
CA LYS A 300 -19.86 -5.21 -4.67
C LYS A 300 -18.90 -5.44 -5.84
N SER A 301 -19.47 -5.60 -7.05
CA SER A 301 -18.66 -5.70 -8.27
C SER A 301 -18.08 -4.34 -8.66
N ARG A 302 -16.96 -4.37 -9.40
CA ARG A 302 -16.32 -3.17 -9.95
C ARG A 302 -17.27 -2.34 -10.81
N THR A 303 -18.15 -2.99 -11.56
CA THR A 303 -19.14 -2.32 -12.42
C THR A 303 -20.15 -1.53 -11.58
N VAL A 304 -20.67 -2.10 -10.50
CA VAL A 304 -21.60 -1.41 -9.59
C VAL A 304 -20.92 -0.20 -8.94
N ALA A 305 -19.68 -0.37 -8.46
CA ALA A 305 -18.89 0.73 -7.90
C ALA A 305 -18.62 1.86 -8.92
N ALA A 306 -18.29 1.51 -10.17
CA ALA A 306 -18.08 2.49 -11.24
C ALA A 306 -19.38 3.24 -11.60
N ASN A 307 -20.50 2.53 -11.66
CA ASN A 307 -21.82 3.12 -11.93
C ASN A 307 -22.25 4.06 -10.82
N LEU A 308 -21.99 3.72 -9.55
CA LEU A 308 -22.23 4.59 -8.40
C LEU A 308 -21.47 5.90 -8.53
N ALA A 309 -20.16 5.84 -8.75
CA ALA A 309 -19.31 7.03 -8.89
C ALA A 309 -19.75 7.91 -10.08
N LYS A 310 -20.19 7.30 -11.18
CA LYS A 310 -20.71 8.01 -12.35
C LYS A 310 -22.05 8.70 -12.04
N HIS A 311 -22.97 8.00 -11.38
CA HIS A 311 -24.32 8.50 -11.10
C HIS A 311 -24.29 9.75 -10.21
N PHE A 312 -23.50 9.72 -9.12
CA PHE A 312 -23.32 10.87 -8.23
C PHE A 312 -22.33 11.91 -8.75
N GLN A 313 -21.92 11.79 -10.03
CA GLN A 313 -21.03 12.73 -10.71
C GLN A 313 -19.83 13.10 -9.83
N TRP A 314 -19.17 12.10 -9.24
CA TRP A 314 -18.01 12.36 -8.38
C TRP A 314 -16.86 12.91 -9.22
N HIS A 315 -16.83 14.23 -9.37
CA HIS A 315 -15.78 14.95 -10.10
C HIS A 315 -14.44 14.80 -9.37
N GLY A 316 -13.35 14.62 -10.13
CA GLY A 316 -12.02 14.36 -9.61
C GLY A 316 -11.84 12.97 -8.97
N ALA A 317 -10.94 12.89 -7.98
CA ALA A 317 -10.64 11.63 -7.29
C ALA A 317 -11.82 11.12 -6.44
N THR A 318 -12.16 9.84 -6.56
CA THR A 318 -13.07 9.13 -5.64
C THR A 318 -12.36 8.88 -4.31
N THR A 319 -12.99 9.14 -3.18
CA THR A 319 -12.42 9.01 -1.82
C THR A 319 -13.40 8.28 -0.90
N LEU A 320 -12.91 7.73 0.22
CA LEU A 320 -13.80 7.13 1.23
C LEU A 320 -14.73 8.20 1.85
N ARG A 321 -14.25 9.44 2.01
CA ARG A 321 -15.08 10.57 2.47
C ARG A 321 -16.33 10.77 1.61
N LYS A 322 -16.21 10.70 0.29
CA LYS A 322 -17.39 10.80 -0.60
C LYS A 322 -18.39 9.67 -0.38
N VAL A 323 -17.91 8.47 -0.03
CA VAL A 323 -18.78 7.34 0.33
C VAL A 323 -19.47 7.62 1.66
N THR A 324 -18.74 8.09 2.68
CA THR A 324 -19.33 8.41 3.99
C THR A 324 -20.34 9.54 3.90
N ASP A 325 -20.05 10.60 3.14
CA ASP A 325 -20.94 11.73 2.92
C ASP A 325 -22.23 11.27 2.23
N LEU A 326 -22.11 10.43 1.20
CA LEU A 326 -23.28 9.81 0.55
C LEU A 326 -24.10 8.98 1.54
N ARG A 327 -23.43 8.23 2.42
CA ARG A 327 -24.07 7.37 3.43
C ARG A 327 -24.73 8.12 4.57
N GLN A 328 -24.52 9.43 4.71
CA GLN A 328 -25.26 10.26 5.66
C GLN A 328 -26.69 10.52 5.16
N SER A 329 -26.85 10.74 3.85
CA SER A 329 -28.16 10.99 3.24
C SER A 329 -28.86 9.72 2.76
N TYR A 330 -28.10 8.71 2.36
CA TYR A 330 -28.65 7.48 1.78
C TYR A 330 -28.22 6.23 2.55
N ALA A 331 -29.12 5.25 2.63
CA ALA A 331 -28.80 3.90 3.07
C ALA A 331 -28.81 2.95 1.86
N PHE A 332 -27.77 2.15 1.71
CA PHE A 332 -27.76 1.14 0.65
C PHE A 332 -28.74 0.02 0.97
N GLY A 333 -29.44 -0.52 -0.04
CA GLY A 333 -30.39 -1.62 0.18
C GLY A 333 -29.76 -2.85 0.83
N PHE A 334 -28.49 -3.15 0.54
CA PHE A 334 -27.76 -4.25 1.19
C PHE A 334 -27.32 -3.92 2.63
N GLU A 335 -27.11 -2.65 2.94
CA GLU A 335 -26.83 -2.16 4.30
C GLU A 335 -28.10 -2.30 5.16
N LEU A 336 -29.26 -1.89 4.63
CA LEU A 336 -30.55 -2.07 5.29
C LEU A 336 -30.87 -3.55 5.53
N ALA A 337 -30.62 -4.41 4.53
CA ALA A 337 -30.80 -5.85 4.70
C ALA A 337 -29.91 -6.45 5.79
N ALA A 338 -28.65 -6.00 5.88
CA ALA A 338 -27.75 -6.41 6.94
C ALA A 338 -28.21 -5.90 8.32
N LEU A 339 -28.63 -4.62 8.44
CA LEU A 339 -29.16 -4.06 9.69
C LEU A 339 -30.41 -4.82 10.18
N CYS A 340 -31.38 -5.06 9.29
CA CYS A 340 -32.56 -5.85 9.62
C CYS A 340 -32.18 -7.25 10.11
N SER A 341 -31.28 -7.93 9.40
CA SER A 341 -30.81 -9.26 9.78
C SER A 341 -30.15 -9.25 11.15
N ILE A 342 -29.31 -8.26 11.46
CA ILE A 342 -28.65 -8.08 12.76
C ILE A 342 -29.68 -7.87 13.88
N ARG A 343 -30.75 -7.11 13.61
CA ARG A 343 -31.84 -6.86 14.57
C ARG A 343 -32.90 -7.99 14.60
N GLY A 344 -32.68 -9.09 13.88
CA GLY A 344 -33.57 -10.27 13.90
C GLY A 344 -34.82 -10.18 13.00
N PHE A 345 -34.91 -9.18 12.12
CA PHE A 345 -35.99 -9.07 11.15
C PHE A 345 -35.78 -10.00 9.96
N THR A 346 -36.86 -10.59 9.46
CA THR A 346 -36.84 -11.43 8.26
C THR A 346 -36.71 -10.55 7.00
N VAL A 347 -35.70 -10.85 6.18
CA VAL A 347 -35.31 -10.11 4.97
C VAL A 347 -36.35 -10.04 3.83
N PRO A 348 -37.32 -10.98 3.62
CA PRO A 348 -38.11 -11.01 2.39
C PRO A 348 -38.93 -9.75 2.10
N GLU A 349 -39.22 -8.93 3.10
CA GLU A 349 -40.19 -7.83 2.96
C GLU A 349 -39.59 -6.43 3.14
N ILE A 350 -38.28 -6.29 3.35
CA ILE A 350 -37.68 -4.96 3.60
C ILE A 350 -38.01 -4.00 2.46
N PHE A 351 -37.79 -4.42 1.22
CA PHE A 351 -38.02 -3.56 0.05
C PHE A 351 -39.51 -3.38 -0.25
N SER A 352 -40.36 -4.36 0.05
CA SER A 352 -41.80 -4.22 -0.15
C SER A 352 -42.41 -3.26 0.88
N VAL A 353 -41.94 -3.27 2.12
CA VAL A 353 -42.31 -2.31 3.17
C VAL A 353 -41.89 -0.89 2.77
N LEU A 354 -40.63 -0.71 2.36
CA LEU A 354 -40.14 0.60 1.91
C LEU A 354 -40.88 1.12 0.67
N ASP A 355 -41.19 0.24 -0.29
CA ASP A 355 -41.97 0.60 -1.48
C ASP A 355 -43.42 0.99 -1.12
N ARG A 356 -44.09 0.25 -0.23
CA ARG A 356 -45.45 0.57 0.25
C ARG A 356 -45.48 1.91 1.00
N ALA A 357 -44.47 2.17 1.81
CA ALA A 357 -44.29 3.43 2.53
C ALA A 357 -43.83 4.58 1.62
N ARG A 358 -43.59 4.32 0.32
CA ARG A 358 -43.13 5.30 -0.68
C ARG A 358 -41.86 6.02 -0.24
N VAL A 359 -40.94 5.30 0.39
CA VAL A 359 -39.65 5.87 0.81
C VAL A 359 -38.88 6.31 -0.43
N PRO A 360 -38.35 7.56 -0.48
CA PRO A 360 -37.58 8.02 -1.63
C PRO A 360 -36.41 7.09 -1.93
N ARG A 361 -36.23 6.72 -3.20
CA ARG A 361 -35.16 5.84 -3.64
C ARG A 361 -34.50 6.29 -4.93
N VAL A 362 -33.22 5.99 -5.04
CA VAL A 362 -32.39 6.14 -6.23
C VAL A 362 -31.93 4.74 -6.65
N ASN A 363 -32.25 4.35 -7.88
CA ASN A 363 -31.82 3.07 -8.44
C ASN A 363 -30.61 3.26 -9.35
N ILE A 364 -29.54 2.52 -9.06
CA ILE A 364 -28.28 2.53 -9.80
C ILE A 364 -27.95 1.09 -10.19
N ASP A 365 -28.31 0.71 -11.42
CA ASP A 365 -28.10 -0.64 -11.95
C ASP A 365 -28.69 -1.71 -10.98
N LYS A 366 -27.87 -2.58 -10.39
CA LYS A 366 -28.29 -3.64 -9.45
C LYS A 366 -28.32 -3.20 -7.98
N MET A 367 -28.37 -1.90 -7.72
CA MET A 367 -28.31 -1.34 -6.37
C MET A 367 -29.37 -0.27 -6.17
N SER A 368 -30.03 -0.31 -5.02
CA SER A 368 -30.95 0.73 -4.56
C SER A 368 -30.33 1.49 -3.39
N LEU A 369 -30.48 2.82 -3.43
CA LEU A 369 -30.16 3.72 -2.34
C LEU A 369 -31.46 4.36 -1.88
N TRP A 370 -31.76 4.25 -0.60
CA TRP A 370 -32.97 4.78 0.01
C TRP A 370 -32.62 6.01 0.84
N ASP A 371 -33.53 6.95 0.96
CA ASP A 371 -33.37 8.03 1.95
C ASP A 371 -33.10 7.42 3.33
N ARG A 372 -31.98 7.76 3.94
CA ARG A 372 -31.50 7.08 5.15
C ARG A 372 -32.46 7.30 6.32
N GLY A 373 -32.85 8.55 6.56
CA GLY A 373 -33.66 8.91 7.72
C GLY A 373 -35.03 8.25 7.65
N VAL A 374 -35.68 8.35 6.48
CA VAL A 374 -37.01 7.78 6.26
C VAL A 374 -36.96 6.25 6.25
N ALA A 375 -35.96 5.64 5.60
CA ALA A 375 -35.85 4.18 5.55
C ALA A 375 -35.60 3.56 6.94
N LEU A 376 -34.66 4.12 7.72
CA LEU A 376 -34.38 3.62 9.07
C LEU A 376 -35.60 3.79 9.99
N SER A 377 -36.31 4.93 9.88
CA SER A 377 -37.55 5.19 10.61
C SER A 377 -38.64 4.17 10.27
N CYS A 378 -38.88 3.96 8.98
CA CYS A 378 -39.90 3.04 8.47
C CYS A 378 -39.65 1.59 8.90
N LEU A 379 -38.38 1.19 9.00
CA LEU A 379 -37.98 -0.16 9.41
C LEU A 379 -37.76 -0.31 10.92
N GLY A 380 -37.91 0.75 11.72
CA GLY A 380 -37.63 0.72 13.15
C GLY A 380 -36.15 0.43 13.49
N LEU A 381 -35.22 0.83 12.63
CA LEU A 381 -33.77 0.57 12.74
C LEU A 381 -32.99 1.77 13.30
N TYR A 382 -33.61 2.60 14.13
CA TYR A 382 -32.89 3.71 14.74
C TYR A 382 -31.67 3.21 15.54
N PRO A 383 -30.54 3.93 15.46
CA PRO A 383 -29.39 3.66 16.30
C PRO A 383 -29.70 3.90 17.78
#